data_AF-A0ABD6C3I1-F1
#
_entry.id   AF-A0ABD6C3I1-F1
#
_cell.length_a   1.000
_cell.length_b   1.000
_cell.length_c   1.000
_cell.angle_alpha   90.00
_cell.angle_beta   90.00
_cell.angle_gamma   90.00
#
_symmetry.space_group_name_H-M   'P 1'
#
loop_
_entity.id
_entity.type
_entity.pdbx_description
1 polymer ?
#
loop_
_entity_poly.entity_id
_entity_poly.type
_entity_poly.pdbx_seq_one_letter_code
_entity_poly.pdbx_strand_id
1 'polypeptide(L)'
;MSVPLQLPVGPELFILLVFPVLLALAAIAVSALIYRDAKRRDSSHALAWAVGAFFGGLIVWILYFVVRDEVGPGGSATGGL
;
A
#
# COMPACT_ATOMS: atom_id res chain seq x y z
N MET A 1 -24.63 -14.19 -37.38
CA MET A 1 -25.15 -13.22 -36.40
C MET A 1 -23.97 -12.50 -35.78
N SER A 2 -23.88 -11.18 -35.92
CA SER A 2 -22.89 -10.35 -35.23
C SER A 2 -23.59 -9.67 -34.05
N VAL A 3 -23.12 -9.89 -32.83
CA VAL A 3 -23.62 -9.18 -31.64
C VAL A 3 -22.96 -7.80 -31.63
N PRO A 4 -23.72 -6.69 -31.58
CA PRO A 4 -23.13 -5.38 -31.48
C PRO A 4 -22.37 -5.25 -30.15
N LEU A 5 -21.10 -4.84 -30.22
CA LEU A 5 -20.27 -4.60 -29.04
C LEU A 5 -20.72 -3.28 -28.40
N GLN A 6 -21.56 -3.39 -27.38
CA GLN A 6 -22.04 -2.24 -26.63
C GLN A 6 -20.93 -1.83 -25.65
N LEU A 7 -20.05 -0.93 -26.11
CA LEU A 7 -18.99 -0.39 -25.27
C LEU A 7 -19.62 0.53 -24.22
N PRO A 8 -19.35 0.34 -22.92
CA PRO A 8 -19.71 1.34 -21.93
C PRO A 8 -18.97 2.63 -22.31
N VAL A 9 -19.70 3.74 -22.44
CA VAL A 9 -19.15 5.09 -22.75
C VAL A 9 -19.57 6.11 -21.66
N GLY A 10 -20.37 5.67 -20.68
CA GLY A 10 -20.94 6.49 -19.63
C GLY A 10 -20.18 6.44 -18.30
N PRO A 11 -20.86 6.68 -17.17
CA PRO A 11 -20.27 6.62 -15.82
C PRO A 11 -19.59 5.28 -15.52
N GLU A 12 -19.99 4.21 -16.20
CA GLU A 12 -19.40 2.89 -16.06
C GLU A 12 -17.91 2.89 -16.46
N LEU A 13 -17.50 3.64 -17.51
CA LEU A 13 -16.08 3.79 -17.85
C LEU A 13 -15.31 4.53 -16.76
N PHE A 14 -15.92 5.55 -16.15
CA PHE A 14 -15.30 6.27 -15.06
C PHE A 14 -15.02 5.32 -13.88
N ILE A 15 -15.99 4.49 -13.53
CA ILE A 15 -15.84 3.49 -12.47
C ILE A 15 -14.82 2.42 -12.88
N LEU A 16 -14.82 1.95 -14.11
CA LEU A 16 -13.94 0.87 -14.57
C LEU A 16 -12.50 1.31 -14.83
N LEU A 17 -12.26 2.59 -15.14
CA LEU A 17 -10.94 3.11 -15.47
C LEU A 17 -10.39 4.03 -14.38
N VAL A 18 -11.16 5.05 -13.99
CA VAL A 18 -10.66 6.10 -13.07
C VAL A 18 -10.58 5.58 -11.65
N PHE A 19 -11.59 4.85 -11.17
CA PHE A 19 -11.57 4.31 -9.81
C PHE A 19 -10.38 3.37 -9.51
N PRO A 20 -10.06 2.35 -10.36
CA PRO A 20 -8.89 1.52 -10.09
C PRO A 20 -7.57 2.30 -10.21
N VAL A 21 -7.48 3.29 -11.11
CA VAL A 21 -6.31 4.17 -11.18
C VAL A 21 -6.15 4.98 -9.89
N LEU A 22 -7.24 5.54 -9.34
CA LEU A 22 -7.21 6.25 -8.06
C LEU A 22 -6.81 5.33 -6.91
N LEU A 23 -7.33 4.10 -6.86
CA LEU A 23 -6.93 3.11 -5.87
C LEU A 23 -5.44 2.74 -5.99
N ALA A 24 -4.95 2.54 -7.21
CA ALA A 24 -3.54 2.26 -7.46
C ALA A 24 -2.66 3.44 -7.01
N LEU A 25 -3.05 4.69 -7.32
CA LEU A 25 -2.36 5.89 -6.86
C LEU A 25 -2.34 6.00 -5.34
N ALA A 26 -3.47 5.69 -4.68
CA ALA A 26 -3.54 5.66 -3.22
C ALA A 26 -2.59 4.60 -2.63
N ALA A 27 -2.56 3.40 -3.22
CA ALA A 27 -1.64 2.35 -2.79
C ALA A 27 -0.16 2.72 -2.98
N ILE A 28 0.18 3.37 -4.09
CA ILE A 28 1.54 3.89 -4.34
C ILE A 28 1.87 4.96 -3.30
N ALA A 29 0.96 5.90 -3.04
CA ALA A 29 1.17 6.97 -2.08
C ALA A 29 1.40 6.42 -0.67
N VAL A 30 0.56 5.49 -0.21
CA VAL A 30 0.68 4.87 1.12
C VAL A 30 1.97 4.05 1.22
N SER A 31 2.31 3.25 0.20
CA SER A 31 3.58 2.52 0.16
C SER A 31 4.80 3.46 0.25
N ALA A 32 4.77 4.60 -0.45
CA ALA A 32 5.83 5.60 -0.38
C ALA A 32 5.92 6.28 1.00
N LEU A 33 4.78 6.53 1.66
CA LEU A 33 4.75 7.05 3.03
C LEU A 33 5.33 6.04 4.03
N ILE A 34 4.95 4.77 3.91
CA ILE A 34 5.48 3.67 4.72
C ILE A 34 6.99 3.52 4.53
N TYR A 35 7.48 3.57 3.28
CA TYR A 35 8.91 3.55 3.00
C TYR A 35 9.66 4.72 3.66
N ARG A 36 9.11 5.93 3.54
CA ARG A 36 9.73 7.15 4.12
C ARG A 36 9.73 7.11 5.65
N ASP A 37 8.65 6.64 6.26
CA ASP A 37 8.56 6.49 7.72
C ASP A 37 9.53 5.40 8.22
N ALA A 38 9.54 4.23 7.58
CA ALA A 38 10.46 3.15 7.93
C ALA A 38 11.93 3.58 7.79
N LYS A 39 12.25 4.36 6.76
CA LYS A 39 13.60 4.91 6.55
C LYS A 39 13.98 5.99 7.57
N ARG A 40 13.02 6.80 8.03
CA ARG A 40 13.23 7.75 9.14
C ARG A 40 13.45 7.05 10.48
N ARG A 41 12.91 5.84 10.63
CA ARG A 41 13.01 5.01 11.83
C ARG A 41 14.20 4.04 11.82
N ASP A 42 15.12 4.16 10.85
CA ASP A 42 16.30 3.28 10.72
C ASP A 42 15.95 1.77 10.64
N SER A 43 14.82 1.45 10.00
CA SER A 43 14.39 0.06 9.85
C SER A 43 15.25 -0.71 8.85
N SER A 44 15.73 -1.88 9.26
CA SER A 44 16.50 -2.79 8.41
C SER A 44 15.74 -3.32 7.19
N HIS A 45 14.40 -3.31 7.22
CA HIS A 45 13.54 -3.90 6.19
C HIS A 45 12.57 -2.88 5.55
N ALA A 46 12.95 -1.61 5.48
CA ALA A 46 12.11 -0.54 4.93
C ALA A 46 11.55 -0.85 3.51
N LEU A 47 12.34 -1.53 2.67
CA LEU A 47 11.91 -1.89 1.31
C LEU A 47 10.88 -3.04 1.31
N ALA A 48 11.02 -4.01 2.21
CA ALA A 48 10.05 -5.10 2.36
C ALA A 48 8.70 -4.56 2.83
N TRP A 49 8.70 -3.58 3.74
CA TRP A 49 7.46 -2.91 4.18
C TRP A 49 6.79 -2.12 3.06
N ALA A 50 7.56 -1.42 2.22
CA ALA A 50 7.01 -0.69 1.08
C ALA A 50 6.36 -1.62 0.05
N VAL A 51 7.06 -2.70 -0.33
CA VAL A 51 6.56 -3.71 -1.27
C VAL A 51 5.35 -4.44 -0.68
N GLY A 52 5.43 -4.83 0.59
CA GLY A 52 4.32 -5.44 1.32
C GLY A 52 3.09 -4.54 1.40
N ALA A 53 3.26 -3.24 1.63
CA ALA A 53 2.16 -2.29 1.67
C ALA A 53 1.48 -2.10 0.30
N PHE A 54 2.25 -2.21 -0.79
CA PHE A 54 1.72 -2.08 -2.14
C PHE A 54 0.88 -3.32 -2.52
N PHE A 55 1.39 -4.53 -2.29
CA PHE A 55 0.71 -5.78 -2.70
C PHE A 55 -0.26 -6.32 -1.66
N GLY A 56 0.02 -6.14 -0.37
CA GLY A 56 -0.83 -6.61 0.73
C GLY A 56 -1.99 -5.67 1.06
N GLY A 57 -2.01 -4.48 0.46
CA GLY A 57 -3.11 -3.53 0.57
C GLY A 57 -3.44 -3.14 2.01
N LEU A 58 -4.74 -2.93 2.28
CA LEU A 58 -5.23 -2.41 3.55
C LEU A 58 -4.76 -3.20 4.78
N ILE A 59 -4.62 -4.52 4.66
CA ILE A 59 -4.14 -5.39 5.74
C ILE A 59 -2.73 -4.99 6.16
N VAL A 60 -1.81 -4.84 5.20
CA VAL A 60 -0.43 -4.47 5.50
C VAL A 60 -0.32 -3.02 5.95
N TRP A 61 -1.23 -2.13 5.51
CA TRP A 61 -1.27 -0.76 6.03
C TRP A 61 -1.59 -0.74 7.52
N ILE A 62 -2.58 -1.54 7.94
CA ILE A 62 -2.94 -1.69 9.36
C ILE A 62 -1.80 -2.33 10.14
N LEU A 63 -1.24 -3.45 9.64
CA LEU A 63 -0.11 -4.13 10.30
C LEU A 63 1.09 -3.20 10.47
N TYR A 64 1.46 -2.45 9.43
CA TYR A 64 2.54 -1.48 9.53
C TYR A 64 2.21 -0.44 10.60
N PHE A 65 0.99 0.10 10.62
CA PHE A 65 0.61 1.10 11.61
C PHE A 65 0.70 0.59 13.05
N VAL A 66 0.29 -0.67 13.30
CA VAL A 66 0.38 -1.30 14.62
C VAL A 66 1.84 -1.56 15.01
N VAL A 67 2.62 -2.13 14.11
CA VAL A 67 4.01 -2.55 14.39
C VAL A 67 4.99 -1.37 14.28
N ARG A 68 4.59 -0.22 13.70
CA ARG A 68 5.49 0.90 13.32
C ARG A 68 6.46 1.33 14.42
N ASP A 69 6.03 1.21 15.67
CA ASP A 69 6.81 1.65 16.84
C ASP A 69 7.86 0.59 17.24
N GLU A 70 7.63 -0.68 16.89
CA GLU A 70 8.58 -1.80 16.98
C GLU A 70 9.55 -1.83 15.78
N VAL A 71 9.14 -1.31 14.62
CA VAL A 71 9.97 -1.22 13.40
C VAL A 71 11.14 -0.22 13.55
N GLY A 72 11.08 0.66 14.55
CA GLY A 72 12.14 1.61 14.91
C GLY A 72 13.13 1.07 15.97
N PRO A 73 14.11 1.89 16.41
CA PRO A 73 15.22 1.43 17.25
C PRO A 73 14.83 0.81 18.60
N GLY A 74 13.58 1.02 19.05
CA GLY A 74 13.02 0.46 20.28
C GLY A 74 12.73 -1.05 20.24
N GLY A 75 12.60 -1.66 19.06
CA GLY A 75 12.42 -3.12 18.94
C GLY A 75 13.66 -3.93 19.33
N SER A 76 14.85 -3.32 19.25
CA SER A 76 16.12 -3.96 19.61
C SER A 76 16.36 -4.02 21.12
N ALA A 77 15.69 -3.17 21.91
CA ALA A 77 15.91 -3.06 23.34
C ALA A 77 15.05 -4.02 24.18
N THR A 78 13.95 -4.52 23.63
CA THR A 78 12.94 -5.30 24.37
C THR A 78 12.95 -6.80 24.04
N GLY A 79 13.82 -7.24 23.13
CA GLY A 79 13.97 -8.65 22.73
C GLY A 79 15.12 -9.40 23.41
N GLY A 80 15.81 -8.76 24.36
CA GLY A 80 16.91 -9.35 25.11
C GLY A 80 16.55 -9.55 26.58
N LEU A 81 16.25 -10.82 26.93
CA LEU A 81 16.04 -11.40 28.26
C LEU A 81 14.60 -11.36 28.79
#